data_AF-A0A561U8Y3-F1
#
_entry.id   AF-A0A561U8Y3-F1
#
_cell.length_a   1.000
_cell.length_b   1.000
_cell.length_c   1.000
_cell.angle_alpha   90.00
_cell.angle_beta   90.00
_cell.angle_gamma   90.00
#
_symmetry.space_group_name_H-M   'P 1'
#
loop_
_entity.id
_entity.type
_entity.pdbx_description
1 polymer ?
#
loop_
_entity_poly.entity_id
_entity_poly.type
_entity_poly.pdbx_seq_one_letter_code
_entity_poly.pdbx_strand_id
1 'polypeptide(L)'
;MSVVIGVLVHARHQDVFRQAASTVTGATLRWGVCRETGQAIDRLQELLATQGMNGLLVGPGSYEAVRGQVPDGLPVAVTRPGALELALAVARMRNDFPEHRRASIDTFEPDVIQEVAGTLGVRHSALPYASGQPVEEILAHHRTALRNGGVVITPREEIAEALRAEAPVVDSDLTADSVRGELQELLLHVRSGQADGARFAAGVFHVRDGDDVDRARAGLREILLQDPQLAGSWLENRGRRGLVLFAHKALLERATADWQVVPALQQVERTMDVRVAAGFGLGTSVRAGIALAERAAVRAEAEPNSCGFVIQDSGVIIGPIGGSGRRAEFAYRDHSAELESLAREVGLSATTLSRLVALERELRGRAVSPSELATLLGITDPSGRRLIRKLGTAELVTSEGSAQPTRRGRPTRLYRLRLGEALGQPGSVLD
;
A
#
# COMPACT_ATOMS: atom_id res chain seq x y z
N MET A 1 10.83 12.94 -15.82
CA MET A 1 9.66 13.77 -15.44
C MET A 1 9.92 14.33 -14.05
N SER A 2 9.58 15.60 -13.80
CA SER A 2 9.63 16.17 -12.44
C SER A 2 8.56 15.48 -11.60
N VAL A 3 8.91 14.99 -10.41
CA VAL A 3 7.95 14.44 -9.45
C VAL A 3 7.09 15.57 -8.93
N VAL A 4 5.76 15.45 -8.99
CA VAL A 4 4.84 16.47 -8.46
C VAL A 4 4.22 15.95 -7.16
N ILE A 5 4.42 16.67 -6.06
CA ILE A 5 3.82 16.34 -4.76
C ILE A 5 2.79 17.41 -4.41
N GLY A 6 1.56 16.98 -4.12
CA GLY A 6 0.56 17.83 -3.46
C GLY A 6 0.90 17.97 -1.99
N VAL A 7 0.78 19.16 -1.43
CA VAL A 7 0.96 19.43 0.00
C VAL A 7 -0.33 20.04 0.52
N LEU A 8 -1.06 19.28 1.32
CA LEU A 8 -2.31 19.72 1.95
C LEU A 8 -2.08 19.98 3.44
N VAL A 9 -2.18 21.24 3.85
CA VAL A 9 -1.79 21.64 5.21
C VAL A 9 -2.68 22.76 5.74
N HIS A 10 -2.87 22.78 7.06
CA HIS A 10 -3.50 23.90 7.74
C HIS A 10 -2.59 25.14 7.72
N ALA A 11 -3.17 26.34 7.58
CA ALA A 11 -2.45 27.61 7.48
C ALA A 11 -1.47 27.84 8.65
N ARG A 12 -1.82 27.37 9.84
CA ARG A 12 -0.96 27.43 11.05
C ARG A 12 0.41 26.75 10.87
N HIS A 13 0.45 25.66 10.10
CA HIS A 13 1.65 24.83 9.89
C HIS A 13 2.37 25.15 8.58
N GLN A 14 1.84 26.10 7.81
CA GLN A 14 2.32 26.40 6.46
C GLN A 14 3.80 26.78 6.44
N ASP A 15 4.26 27.58 7.40
CA ASP A 15 5.63 28.07 7.43
C ASP A 15 6.62 26.94 7.71
N VAL A 16 6.30 26.03 8.62
CA VAL A 16 7.12 24.83 8.90
C VAL A 16 7.26 23.96 7.65
N PHE A 17 6.15 23.72 6.95
CA PHE A 17 6.17 22.94 5.72
C PHE A 17 6.95 23.64 4.60
N ARG A 18 6.80 24.96 4.46
CA ARG A 18 7.57 25.75 3.48
C ARG A 18 9.06 25.75 3.79
N GLN A 19 9.42 25.84 5.07
CA GLN A 19 10.80 25.73 5.52
C GLN A 19 11.39 24.35 5.21
N ALA A 20 10.66 23.27 5.50
CA ALA A 20 11.05 21.91 5.13
C ALA A 20 11.27 21.77 3.61
N ALA A 21 10.32 22.27 2.84
CA ALA A 21 10.32 22.25 1.37
C ALA A 21 11.46 23.05 0.72
N SER A 22 11.95 24.11 1.37
CA SER A 22 12.98 25.00 0.80
C SER A 22 14.28 24.31 0.39
N THR A 23 14.54 23.14 0.99
CA THR A 23 15.75 22.32 0.76
C THR A 23 15.53 21.17 -0.22
N VAL A 24 14.31 20.96 -0.69
CA VAL A 24 13.94 19.81 -1.52
C VAL A 24 14.20 20.12 -2.99
N THR A 25 14.99 19.25 -3.64
CA THR A 25 15.33 19.37 -5.07
C THR A 25 14.75 18.21 -5.89
N GLY A 26 14.44 18.48 -7.17
CA GLY A 26 13.95 17.46 -8.10
C GLY A 26 12.51 17.03 -7.85
N ALA A 27 11.72 17.90 -7.25
CA ALA A 27 10.27 17.77 -7.12
C ALA A 27 9.59 19.14 -7.25
N THR A 28 8.39 19.16 -7.79
CA THR A 28 7.51 20.32 -7.84
C THR A 28 6.45 20.16 -6.76
N LEU A 29 6.35 21.12 -5.85
CA LEU A 29 5.34 21.11 -4.80
C LEU A 29 4.14 21.97 -5.20
N ARG A 30 2.94 21.42 -5.05
CA ARG A 30 1.67 22.15 -5.23
C ARG A 30 0.98 22.27 -3.88
N TRP A 31 0.53 23.46 -3.53
CA TRP A 31 0.09 23.77 -2.17
C TRP A 31 -1.43 23.92 -2.10
N GLY A 32 -2.07 23.13 -1.26
CA GLY A 32 -3.44 23.30 -0.79
C GLY A 32 -3.41 23.75 0.67
N VAL A 33 -3.74 25.00 0.94
CA VAL A 33 -3.71 25.55 2.30
C VAL A 33 -5.13 25.79 2.80
N CYS A 34 -5.42 25.23 3.98
CA CYS A 34 -6.74 25.27 4.60
C CYS A 34 -6.70 26.13 5.86
N ARG A 35 -7.72 26.95 6.09
CA ARG A 35 -7.90 27.67 7.37
C ARG A 35 -8.92 27.01 8.29
N GLU A 36 -9.76 26.15 7.71
CA GLU A 36 -10.83 25.45 8.38
C GLU A 36 -10.88 24.02 7.84
N THR A 37 -11.27 23.06 8.69
CA THR A 37 -11.35 21.64 8.33
C THR A 37 -12.26 21.39 7.13
N GLY A 38 -13.36 22.15 7.00
CA GLY A 38 -14.29 22.05 5.87
C GLY A 38 -13.68 22.38 4.50
N GLN A 39 -12.59 23.16 4.46
CA GLN A 39 -11.92 23.53 3.21
C GLN A 39 -10.95 22.46 2.71
N ALA A 40 -10.63 21.45 3.53
CA ALA A 40 -9.61 20.45 3.19
C ALA A 40 -9.98 19.62 1.96
N ILE A 41 -11.26 19.27 1.83
CA ILE A 41 -11.79 18.53 0.68
C ILE A 41 -11.66 19.35 -0.60
N ASP A 42 -12.12 20.60 -0.61
CA ASP A 42 -12.07 21.47 -1.79
C ASP A 42 -10.62 21.68 -2.25
N ARG A 43 -9.70 21.91 -1.31
CA ARG A 43 -8.27 22.04 -1.60
C ARG A 43 -7.65 20.76 -2.14
N LEU A 44 -8.06 19.58 -1.64
CA LEU A 44 -7.62 18.32 -2.21
C LEU A 44 -8.11 18.17 -3.66
N GLN A 45 -9.38 18.50 -3.93
CA GLN A 45 -9.94 18.41 -5.28
C GLN A 45 -9.24 19.35 -6.27
N GLU A 46 -8.88 20.57 -5.84
CA GLU A 46 -8.06 21.49 -6.65
C GLU A 46 -6.67 20.88 -6.98
N LEU A 47 -6.01 20.27 -5.99
CA LEU A 47 -4.72 19.60 -6.18
C LEU A 47 -4.84 18.43 -7.17
N LEU A 48 -5.91 17.63 -7.04
CA LEU A 48 -6.19 16.47 -7.88
C LEU A 48 -6.59 16.81 -9.31
N ALA A 49 -7.33 17.90 -9.51
CA ALA A 49 -7.72 18.39 -10.83
C ALA A 49 -6.49 18.76 -11.68
N THR A 50 -5.38 19.09 -11.03
CA THR A 50 -4.14 19.43 -11.71
C THR A 50 -3.42 18.14 -12.12
N GLN A 51 -3.41 17.80 -13.41
CA GLN A 51 -2.79 16.57 -13.89
C GLN A 51 -1.32 16.40 -13.44
N GLY A 52 -0.94 15.14 -13.23
CA GLY A 52 0.44 14.73 -12.98
C GLY A 52 0.89 14.66 -11.52
N MET A 53 -0.02 14.76 -10.55
CA MET A 53 0.33 14.54 -9.14
C MET A 53 0.80 13.09 -8.93
N ASN A 54 1.91 12.92 -8.22
CA ASN A 54 2.54 11.63 -8.00
C ASN A 54 2.53 11.18 -6.54
N GLY A 55 2.23 12.08 -5.61
CA GLY A 55 2.07 11.78 -4.20
C GLY A 55 1.48 12.97 -3.45
N LEU A 56 1.06 12.74 -2.21
CA LEU A 56 0.40 13.73 -1.37
C LEU A 56 1.03 13.72 0.03
N LEU A 57 1.52 14.88 0.47
CA LEU A 57 1.94 15.12 1.85
C LEU A 57 0.81 15.85 2.58
N VAL A 58 0.34 15.30 3.70
CA VAL A 58 -0.82 15.84 4.43
C VAL A 58 -0.49 16.07 5.90
N GLY A 59 -0.94 17.20 6.44
CA GLY A 59 -0.95 17.44 7.88
C GLY A 59 -1.93 16.50 8.61
N PRO A 60 -1.69 16.15 9.88
CA PRO A 60 -2.44 15.09 10.56
C PRO A 60 -3.94 15.43 10.70
N GLY A 61 -4.27 16.68 11.04
CA GLY A 61 -5.67 17.14 11.12
C GLY A 61 -6.36 17.24 9.75
N SER A 62 -5.61 17.55 8.68
CA SER A 62 -6.17 17.62 7.33
C SER A 62 -6.44 16.24 6.74
N TYR A 63 -5.63 15.23 7.10
CA TYR A 63 -5.78 13.88 6.60
C TYR A 63 -7.10 13.24 7.01
N GLU A 64 -7.52 13.40 8.28
CA GLU A 64 -8.80 12.88 8.76
C GLU A 64 -9.99 13.38 7.93
N ALA A 65 -9.96 14.64 7.51
CA ALA A 65 -11.02 15.24 6.71
C ALA A 65 -11.06 14.73 5.26
N VAL A 66 -9.91 14.31 4.71
CA VAL A 66 -9.79 14.00 3.28
C VAL A 66 -9.51 12.54 2.96
N ARG A 67 -9.25 11.69 3.95
CA ARG A 67 -8.83 10.29 3.74
C ARG A 67 -9.77 9.50 2.82
N GLY A 68 -11.07 9.78 2.85
CA GLY A 68 -12.07 9.13 1.98
C GLY A 68 -12.16 9.69 0.56
N GLN A 69 -11.38 10.71 0.21
CA GLN A 69 -11.35 11.34 -1.12
C GLN A 69 -9.99 11.25 -1.82
N VAL A 70 -8.99 10.64 -1.18
CA VAL A 70 -7.69 10.41 -1.80
C VAL A 70 -7.83 9.29 -2.85
N PRO A 71 -7.34 9.47 -4.09
CA PRO A 71 -7.40 8.42 -5.10
C PRO A 71 -6.60 7.17 -4.70
N ASP A 72 -7.12 6.02 -5.12
CA ASP A 72 -6.44 4.74 -4.98
C ASP A 72 -5.05 4.72 -5.63
N GLY A 73 -4.07 4.21 -4.88
CA GLY A 73 -2.69 4.04 -5.33
C GLY A 73 -1.89 5.33 -5.49
N LEU A 74 -2.43 6.47 -5.04
CA LEU A 74 -1.67 7.70 -4.86
C LEU A 74 -0.90 7.61 -3.53
N PRO A 75 0.43 7.61 -3.54
CA PRO A 75 1.20 7.57 -2.32
C PRO A 75 0.91 8.75 -1.39
N VAL A 76 0.60 8.47 -0.14
CA VAL A 76 0.32 9.48 0.89
C VAL A 76 1.32 9.37 2.04
N ALA A 77 1.92 10.51 2.40
CA ALA A 77 2.63 10.65 3.66
C ALA A 77 1.83 11.59 4.58
N VAL A 78 1.61 11.16 5.82
CA VAL A 78 0.92 11.95 6.84
C VAL A 78 1.96 12.39 7.85
N THR A 79 2.19 13.70 7.98
CA THR A 79 3.18 14.20 8.95
C THR A 79 2.65 13.98 10.36
N ARG A 80 3.36 13.19 11.17
CA ARG A 80 3.03 12.96 12.58
C ARG A 80 4.16 13.49 13.47
N PRO A 81 3.86 14.00 14.67
CA PRO A 81 4.90 14.39 15.60
C PRO A 81 5.65 13.14 16.08
N GLY A 82 6.98 13.19 16.05
CA GLY A 82 7.85 12.07 16.35
C GLY A 82 8.69 12.30 17.61
N ALA A 83 9.79 11.56 17.71
CA ALA A 83 10.67 11.59 18.87
C ALA A 83 11.28 12.97 19.14
N LEU A 84 11.63 13.73 18.09
CA LEU A 84 12.18 15.07 18.22
C LEU A 84 11.15 16.04 18.81
N GLU A 85 9.93 16.05 18.29
CA GLU A 85 8.83 16.88 18.81
C GLU A 85 8.54 16.57 20.28
N LEU A 86 8.46 15.28 20.65
CA LEU A 86 8.24 14.87 22.04
C LEU A 86 9.40 15.29 22.95
N ALA A 87 10.65 15.12 22.50
CA ALA A 87 11.82 15.52 23.26
C ALA A 87 11.86 17.04 23.50
N LEU A 88 11.52 17.84 22.48
CA LEU A 88 11.41 19.29 22.59
C LEU A 88 10.26 19.70 23.53
N ALA A 89 9.11 19.03 23.45
CA ALA A 89 7.99 19.27 24.36
C ALA A 89 8.35 18.94 25.82
N VAL A 90 9.05 17.82 26.06
CA VAL A 90 9.55 17.46 27.40
C VAL A 90 10.60 18.47 27.89
N ALA A 91 11.47 18.97 27.02
CA ALA A 91 12.43 20.00 27.38
C ALA A 91 11.73 21.32 27.78
N ARG A 92 10.71 21.75 27.02
CA ARG A 92 9.87 22.91 27.36
C ARG A 92 9.13 22.70 28.67
N MET A 93 8.51 21.54 28.87
CA MET A 93 7.85 21.17 30.13
C MET A 93 8.79 21.37 31.33
N ARG A 94 10.03 20.90 31.24
CA ARG A 94 11.01 21.03 32.33
C ARG A 94 11.47 22.45 32.58
N ASN A 95 11.53 23.26 31.53
CA ASN A 95 11.97 24.64 31.61
C ASN A 95 10.86 25.55 32.18
N ASP A 96 9.65 25.39 31.65
CA ASP A 96 8.52 26.27 31.92
C ASP A 96 7.76 25.85 33.19
N PHE A 97 7.79 24.56 33.52
CA PHE A 97 7.09 23.94 34.64
C PHE A 97 8.01 23.01 35.48
N PRO A 98 9.13 23.52 36.03
CA PRO A 98 10.14 22.72 36.71
C PRO A 98 9.64 21.95 37.95
N GLU A 99 8.54 22.42 38.57
CA GLU A 99 7.85 21.77 39.68
C GLU A 99 7.11 20.48 39.26
N HIS A 100 6.79 20.33 37.98
CA HIS A 100 6.07 19.19 37.46
C HIS A 100 7.02 18.12 36.90
N ARG A 101 6.89 16.89 37.40
CA ARG A 101 7.66 15.71 36.94
C ARG A 101 6.81 14.67 36.20
N ARG A 102 5.54 15.01 35.96
CA ARG A 102 4.56 14.13 35.34
C ARG A 102 3.93 14.79 34.12
N ALA A 103 3.80 14.05 33.03
CA ALA A 103 3.11 14.47 31.82
C ALA A 103 1.88 13.60 31.53
N SER A 104 0.86 14.19 30.92
CA SER A 104 -0.20 13.48 30.20
C SER A 104 0.01 13.76 28.71
N ILE A 105 0.21 12.73 27.91
CA ILE A 105 0.70 12.83 26.52
C ILE A 105 -0.34 12.21 25.58
N ASP A 106 -0.65 12.87 24.46
CA ASP A 106 -1.50 12.27 23.41
C ASP A 106 -0.88 12.32 22.01
N THR A 107 -1.45 11.56 21.07
CA THR A 107 -1.16 11.60 19.61
C THR A 107 0.22 11.06 19.17
N PHE A 108 1.16 10.80 20.08
CA PHE A 108 2.42 10.13 19.73
C PHE A 108 2.26 8.61 19.63
N GLU A 109 3.07 7.97 18.80
CA GLU A 109 3.11 6.52 18.68
C GLU A 109 3.63 5.88 20.00
N PRO A 110 3.17 4.68 20.38
CA PRO A 110 3.52 4.07 21.67
C PRO A 110 5.03 3.85 21.86
N ASP A 111 5.74 3.48 20.81
CA ASP A 111 7.18 3.27 20.79
C ASP A 111 7.95 4.58 21.01
N VAL A 112 7.54 5.67 20.34
CA VAL A 112 8.10 7.02 20.52
C VAL A 112 7.94 7.48 21.97
N ILE A 113 6.76 7.26 22.56
CA ILE A 113 6.51 7.61 23.96
C ILE A 113 7.43 6.81 24.88
N GLN A 114 7.51 5.49 24.71
CA GLN A 114 8.36 4.65 25.55
C GLN A 114 9.84 5.02 25.43
N GLU A 115 10.32 5.23 24.20
CA GLU A 115 11.70 5.59 23.92
C GLU A 115 12.04 6.94 24.55
N VAL A 116 11.28 7.99 24.25
CA VAL A 116 11.63 9.36 24.68
C VAL A 116 11.29 9.60 26.14
N ALA A 117 10.06 9.32 26.57
CA ALA A 117 9.64 9.61 27.94
C ALA A 117 10.35 8.68 28.93
N GLY A 118 10.62 7.42 28.54
CA GLY A 118 11.43 6.48 29.32
C GLY A 118 12.87 6.94 29.45
N THR A 119 13.54 7.28 28.34
CA THR A 119 14.94 7.75 28.33
C THR A 119 15.11 9.04 29.11
N LEU A 120 14.18 9.99 28.96
CA LEU A 120 14.22 11.24 29.70
C LEU A 120 13.78 11.08 31.15
N GLY A 121 13.22 9.95 31.57
CA GLY A 121 12.80 9.71 32.96
C GLY A 121 11.57 10.53 33.36
N VAL A 122 10.66 10.79 32.42
CA VAL A 122 9.39 11.48 32.67
C VAL A 122 8.32 10.46 33.07
N ARG A 123 7.71 10.66 34.24
CA ARG A 123 6.51 9.88 34.61
C ARG A 123 5.37 10.31 33.70
N HIS A 124 4.73 9.39 32.99
CA HIS A 124 3.72 9.77 32.01
C HIS A 124 2.46 8.90 32.07
N SER A 125 1.35 9.50 31.66
CA SER A 125 0.16 8.83 31.16
C SER A 125 0.09 9.13 29.67
N ALA A 126 -0.26 8.15 28.84
CA ALA A 126 -0.26 8.32 27.40
C ALA A 126 -1.56 7.82 26.77
N LEU A 127 -2.05 8.56 25.78
CA LEU A 127 -3.11 8.16 24.87
C LEU A 127 -2.56 8.20 23.44
N PRO A 128 -2.10 7.07 22.89
CA PRO A 128 -1.56 7.01 21.54
C PRO A 128 -2.56 7.49 20.49
N TYR A 129 -2.06 7.94 19.34
CA TYR A 129 -2.93 8.34 18.22
C TYR A 129 -3.80 7.17 17.75
N ALA A 130 -5.08 7.45 17.58
CA ALA A 130 -6.00 6.58 16.86
C ALA A 130 -6.78 7.39 15.81
N SER A 131 -6.97 6.82 14.63
CA SER A 131 -7.75 7.48 13.59
C SER A 131 -9.21 7.62 14.00
N GLY A 132 -9.80 8.79 13.73
CA GLY A 132 -11.17 9.10 14.11
C GLY A 132 -11.41 9.25 15.62
N GLN A 133 -10.36 9.35 16.44
CA GLN A 133 -10.48 9.51 17.89
C GLN A 133 -11.22 10.82 18.24
N PRO A 134 -12.29 10.77 19.06
CA PRO A 134 -13.07 11.94 19.40
C PRO A 134 -12.33 12.84 20.39
N VAL A 135 -12.56 14.14 20.26
CA VAL A 135 -11.94 15.19 21.10
C VAL A 135 -12.25 14.95 22.58
N GLU A 136 -13.48 14.56 22.88
CA GLU A 136 -13.98 14.33 24.24
C GLU A 136 -13.23 13.21 24.96
N GLU A 137 -12.83 12.16 24.24
CA GLU A 137 -12.05 11.05 24.80
C GLU A 137 -10.65 11.52 25.21
N ILE A 138 -10.00 12.31 24.35
CA ILE A 138 -8.67 12.86 24.61
C ILE A 138 -8.72 13.80 25.82
N LEU A 139 -9.73 14.67 25.89
CA LEU A 139 -9.95 15.53 27.06
C LEU A 139 -10.20 14.73 28.34
N ALA A 140 -11.01 13.67 28.28
CA ALA A 140 -11.30 12.82 29.43
C ALA A 140 -10.05 12.08 29.95
N HIS A 141 -9.18 11.63 29.03
CA HIS A 141 -7.88 11.05 29.38
C HIS A 141 -7.02 12.04 30.15
N HIS A 142 -6.81 13.24 29.59
CA HIS A 142 -5.97 14.26 30.21
C HIS A 142 -6.48 14.68 31.59
N ARG A 143 -7.79 14.95 31.72
CA ARG A 143 -8.41 15.26 33.03
C ARG A 143 -8.24 14.14 34.05
N THR A 144 -8.37 12.88 33.60
CA THR A 144 -8.15 11.72 34.47
C THR A 144 -6.70 11.59 34.90
N ALA A 145 -5.76 11.75 33.96
CA ALA A 145 -4.35 11.67 34.21
C ALA A 145 -3.90 12.77 35.18
N LEU A 146 -4.44 13.98 35.06
CA LEU A 146 -3.98 15.15 35.80
C LEU A 146 -4.66 15.38 37.16
N ARG A 147 -5.48 14.43 37.64
CA ARG A 147 -6.10 14.51 39.00
C ARG A 147 -5.10 14.76 40.14
N ASN A 148 -3.84 14.38 39.95
CA ASN A 148 -2.74 14.56 40.92
C ASN A 148 -1.69 15.59 40.46
N GLY A 149 -2.06 16.50 39.55
CA GLY A 149 -1.17 17.48 38.92
C GLY A 149 -0.27 16.89 37.83
N GLY A 150 0.32 17.77 37.03
CA GLY A 150 1.18 17.44 35.90
C GLY A 150 0.99 18.42 34.74
N VAL A 151 1.63 18.13 33.60
CA VAL A 151 1.57 18.94 32.39
C VAL A 151 0.93 18.15 31.25
N VAL A 152 0.05 18.78 30.47
CA VAL A 152 -0.45 18.23 29.21
C VAL A 152 0.61 18.45 28.13
N ILE A 153 0.97 17.41 27.38
CA ILE A 153 1.73 17.52 26.15
C ILE A 153 0.82 17.05 25.02
N THR A 154 0.46 17.97 24.12
CA THR A 154 -0.46 17.67 23.02
C THR A 154 -0.04 18.41 21.74
N PRO A 155 -0.10 17.75 20.56
CA PRO A 155 0.02 18.42 19.26
C PRO A 155 -1.34 18.92 18.72
N ARG A 156 -2.44 18.67 19.45
CA ARG A 156 -3.80 19.02 19.04
C ARG A 156 -4.21 20.33 19.68
N GLU A 157 -4.36 21.36 18.86
CA GLU A 157 -4.68 22.73 19.31
C GLU A 157 -6.03 22.81 20.01
N GLU A 158 -7.06 22.15 19.48
CA GLU A 158 -8.37 22.06 20.12
C GLU A 158 -8.31 21.45 21.53
N ILE A 159 -7.36 20.53 21.78
CA ILE A 159 -7.12 19.94 23.10
C ILE A 159 -6.34 20.90 23.99
N ALA A 160 -5.29 21.52 23.44
CA ALA A 160 -4.48 22.49 24.16
C ALA A 160 -5.33 23.68 24.65
N GLU A 161 -6.12 24.27 23.76
CA GLU A 161 -7.00 25.40 24.07
C GLU A 161 -8.01 25.07 25.16
N ALA A 162 -8.65 23.90 25.07
CA ALA A 162 -9.64 23.46 26.05
C ALA A 162 -9.03 23.23 27.45
N LEU A 163 -7.76 22.83 27.53
CA LEU A 163 -7.12 22.46 28.81
C LEU A 163 -6.25 23.57 29.43
N ARG A 164 -5.90 24.63 28.69
CA ARG A 164 -5.05 25.74 29.19
C ARG A 164 -5.61 26.43 30.44
N ALA A 165 -6.94 26.44 30.62
CA ALA A 165 -7.58 26.99 31.82
C ALA A 165 -7.59 26.00 33.01
N GLU A 166 -7.36 24.72 32.76
CA GLU A 166 -7.46 23.63 33.75
C GLU A 166 -6.09 23.13 34.23
N ALA A 167 -5.06 23.17 33.38
CA ALA A 167 -3.73 22.64 33.67
C ALA A 167 -2.62 23.34 32.85
N PRO A 168 -1.34 23.23 33.27
CA PRO A 168 -0.21 23.55 32.41
C PRO A 168 -0.26 22.74 31.11
N VAL A 169 -0.11 23.42 29.97
CA VAL A 169 -0.11 22.80 28.64
C VAL A 169 1.18 23.17 27.92
N VAL A 170 1.81 22.18 27.31
CA VAL A 170 2.90 22.35 26.35
C VAL A 170 2.41 21.89 24.99
N ASP A 171 2.35 22.84 24.06
CA ASP A 171 2.07 22.57 22.66
C ASP A 171 3.26 21.83 22.01
N SER A 172 2.95 20.77 21.29
CA SER A 172 3.92 20.02 20.48
C SER A 172 3.75 20.33 19.00
N ASP A 173 4.54 21.29 18.50
CA ASP A 173 4.55 21.65 17.09
C ASP A 173 5.47 20.74 16.26
N LEU A 174 5.08 20.50 15.01
CA LEU A 174 5.95 19.82 14.04
C LEU A 174 7.21 20.65 13.78
N THR A 175 8.34 19.96 13.63
CA THR A 175 9.59 20.59 13.19
C THR A 175 9.72 20.52 11.66
N ALA A 176 10.45 21.49 11.10
CA ALA A 176 10.79 21.46 9.67
C ALA A 176 11.67 20.25 9.30
N ASP A 177 12.33 19.63 10.29
CA ASP A 177 13.14 18.43 10.10
C ASP A 177 12.27 17.19 9.88
N SER A 178 11.30 16.96 10.78
CA SER A 178 10.37 15.84 10.66
C SER A 178 9.53 15.92 9.39
N VAL A 179 9.03 17.12 9.04
CA VAL A 179 8.30 17.31 7.76
C VAL A 179 9.20 17.05 6.55
N ARG A 180 10.49 17.39 6.62
CA ARG A 180 11.45 17.13 5.54
C ARG A 180 11.73 15.63 5.41
N GLY A 181 11.87 14.92 6.53
CA GLY A 181 12.03 13.46 6.54
C GLY A 181 10.87 12.77 5.81
N GLU A 182 9.64 13.07 6.21
CA GLU A 182 8.42 12.55 5.57
C GLU A 182 8.34 12.87 4.08
N LEU A 183 8.67 14.11 3.69
CA LEU A 183 8.70 14.50 2.28
C LEU A 183 9.78 13.75 1.49
N GLN A 184 10.96 13.54 2.06
CA GLN A 184 12.04 12.79 1.41
C GLN A 184 11.67 11.31 1.25
N GLU A 185 11.06 10.70 2.26
CA GLU A 185 10.55 9.33 2.18
C GLU A 185 9.47 9.19 1.11
N LEU A 186 8.51 10.11 1.08
CA LEU A 186 7.47 10.14 0.05
C LEU A 186 8.08 10.24 -1.34
N LEU A 187 9.05 11.13 -1.54
CA LEU A 187 9.75 11.28 -2.82
C LEU A 187 10.52 10.01 -3.23
N LEU A 188 11.19 9.36 -2.28
CA LEU A 188 11.86 8.09 -2.53
C LEU A 188 10.86 7.00 -2.92
N HIS A 189 9.72 6.93 -2.24
CA HIS A 189 8.67 5.98 -2.54
C HIS A 189 8.12 6.20 -3.96
N VAL A 190 7.75 7.43 -4.31
CA VAL A 190 7.27 7.79 -5.64
C VAL A 190 8.30 7.45 -6.72
N ARG A 191 9.57 7.80 -6.51
CA ARG A 191 10.65 7.50 -7.46
C ARG A 191 10.89 6.00 -7.60
N SER A 192 10.82 5.26 -6.50
CA SER A 192 10.96 3.81 -6.48
C SER A 192 9.83 3.13 -7.27
N GLY A 193 8.58 3.56 -7.05
CA GLY A 193 7.42 3.08 -7.81
C GLY A 193 7.52 3.38 -9.31
N GLN A 194 7.95 4.60 -9.67
CA GLN A 194 8.20 4.97 -11.07
C GLN A 194 9.34 4.14 -11.69
N ALA A 195 10.42 3.90 -10.95
CA ALA A 195 11.54 3.09 -11.41
C ALA A 195 11.14 1.63 -11.60
N ASP A 196 10.40 1.04 -10.65
CA ASP A 196 9.89 -0.33 -10.76
C ASP A 196 8.90 -0.48 -11.91
N GLY A 197 8.00 0.49 -12.09
CA GLY A 197 7.08 0.54 -13.23
C GLY A 197 7.80 0.68 -14.58
N ALA A 198 8.93 1.39 -14.62
CA ALA A 198 9.77 1.55 -15.82
C ALA A 198 10.65 0.32 -16.12
N ARG A 199 10.70 -0.69 -15.25
CA ARG A 199 11.42 -1.94 -15.54
C ARG A 199 10.82 -2.63 -16.76
N PHE A 200 11.67 -3.37 -17.46
CA PHE A 200 11.23 -4.16 -18.61
C PHE A 200 10.38 -5.35 -18.17
N ALA A 201 9.30 -5.57 -18.90
CA ALA A 201 8.46 -6.75 -18.82
C ALA A 201 8.30 -7.35 -20.22
N ALA A 202 8.23 -8.67 -20.29
CA ALA A 202 7.96 -9.40 -21.52
C ALA A 202 6.63 -10.13 -21.41
N GLY A 203 5.85 -10.12 -22.48
CA GLY A 203 4.71 -11.00 -22.74
C GLY A 203 5.07 -11.99 -23.83
N VAL A 204 4.72 -13.26 -23.67
CA VAL A 204 4.86 -14.31 -24.67
C VAL A 204 3.50 -14.93 -24.86
N PHE A 205 3.03 -14.97 -26.10
CA PHE A 205 1.73 -15.54 -26.44
C PHE A 205 1.93 -16.69 -27.40
N HIS A 206 1.32 -17.84 -27.12
CA HIS A 206 1.34 -19.00 -27.99
C HIS A 206 -0.06 -19.41 -28.41
N VAL A 207 -0.27 -19.50 -29.72
CA VAL A 207 -1.43 -20.15 -30.31
C VAL A 207 -1.27 -21.66 -30.14
N ARG A 208 -2.26 -22.33 -29.52
CA ARG A 208 -2.16 -23.75 -29.13
C ARG A 208 -2.74 -24.69 -30.17
N ASP A 209 -3.86 -24.31 -30.77
CA ASP A 209 -4.64 -25.12 -31.71
C ASP A 209 -5.22 -24.28 -32.84
N GLY A 210 -5.97 -24.91 -33.74
CA GLY A 210 -6.51 -24.31 -34.95
C GLY A 210 -5.90 -24.89 -36.23
N ASP A 211 -6.73 -25.06 -37.26
CA ASP A 211 -6.34 -25.65 -38.54
C ASP A 211 -5.29 -24.81 -39.29
N ASP A 212 -5.29 -23.49 -39.05
CA ASP A 212 -4.33 -22.53 -39.61
C ASP A 212 -3.71 -21.67 -38.51
N VAL A 213 -2.66 -22.22 -37.89
CA VAL A 213 -1.89 -21.57 -36.82
C VAL A 213 -1.26 -20.25 -37.28
N ASP A 214 -0.85 -20.15 -38.54
CA ASP A 214 -0.22 -18.94 -39.09
C ASP A 214 -1.26 -17.80 -39.19
N ARG A 215 -2.49 -18.10 -39.63
CA ARG A 215 -3.63 -17.15 -39.62
C ARG A 215 -4.05 -16.76 -38.21
N ALA A 216 -4.18 -17.72 -37.30
CA ALA A 216 -4.54 -17.44 -35.91
C ALA A 216 -3.49 -16.55 -35.21
N ARG A 217 -2.20 -16.79 -35.43
CA ARG A 217 -1.11 -15.94 -34.92
C ARG A 217 -1.17 -14.53 -35.52
N ALA A 218 -1.42 -14.40 -36.82
CA ALA A 218 -1.58 -13.10 -37.48
C ALA A 218 -2.77 -12.32 -36.91
N GLY A 219 -3.89 -13.00 -36.65
CA GLY A 219 -5.06 -12.42 -36.02
C GLY A 219 -4.82 -11.96 -34.57
N LEU A 220 -4.16 -12.78 -33.75
CA LEU A 220 -3.74 -12.38 -32.41
C LEU A 220 -2.80 -11.17 -32.44
N ARG A 221 -1.87 -11.14 -33.40
CA ARG A 221 -0.97 -9.99 -33.58
C ARG A 221 -1.73 -8.70 -33.87
N GLU A 222 -2.75 -8.76 -34.73
CA GLU A 222 -3.59 -7.61 -35.03
C GLU A 222 -4.35 -7.14 -33.80
N ILE A 223 -4.96 -8.06 -33.03
CA ILE A 223 -5.65 -7.73 -31.78
C ILE A 223 -4.72 -7.02 -30.79
N LEU A 224 -3.49 -7.52 -30.61
CA LEU A 224 -2.51 -6.92 -29.71
C LEU A 224 -2.05 -5.53 -30.18
N LEU A 225 -1.92 -5.31 -31.50
CA LEU A 225 -1.53 -4.01 -32.06
C LEU A 225 -2.65 -2.97 -31.99
N GLN A 226 -3.90 -3.41 -32.09
CA GLN A 226 -5.08 -2.55 -32.02
C GLN A 226 -5.48 -2.17 -30.59
N ASP A 227 -4.91 -2.82 -29.56
CA ASP A 227 -5.17 -2.51 -28.16
C ASP A 227 -4.50 -1.18 -27.76
N PRO A 228 -5.27 -0.11 -27.46
CA PRO A 228 -4.70 1.18 -27.06
C PRO A 228 -3.92 1.11 -25.75
N GLN A 229 -4.21 0.14 -24.87
CA GLN A 229 -3.47 -0.04 -23.61
C GLN A 229 -2.07 -0.61 -23.84
N LEU A 230 -1.84 -1.21 -25.01
CA LEU A 230 -0.55 -1.71 -25.46
C LEU A 230 0.19 -0.70 -26.36
N ALA A 231 -0.33 0.52 -26.51
CA ALA A 231 0.37 1.60 -27.21
C ALA A 231 1.70 1.91 -26.50
N GLY A 232 2.82 1.79 -27.24
CA GLY A 232 4.18 1.90 -26.69
C GLY A 232 4.83 0.56 -26.35
N SER A 233 4.15 -0.56 -26.60
CA SER A 233 4.79 -1.88 -26.63
C SER A 233 5.46 -2.16 -27.98
N TRP A 234 6.43 -3.07 -27.97
CA TRP A 234 7.08 -3.61 -29.15
C TRP A 234 6.67 -5.06 -29.33
N LEU A 235 6.16 -5.42 -30.51
CA LEU A 235 5.60 -6.76 -30.79
C LEU A 235 6.31 -7.42 -31.97
N GLU A 236 6.82 -8.63 -31.75
CA GLU A 236 7.51 -9.43 -32.76
C GLU A 236 6.99 -10.86 -32.83
N ASN A 237 7.21 -11.49 -33.99
CA ASN A 237 6.94 -12.90 -34.16
C ASN A 237 8.01 -13.73 -33.44
N ARG A 238 7.56 -14.75 -32.70
CA ARG A 238 8.41 -15.71 -32.00
C ARG A 238 8.13 -17.11 -32.52
N GLY A 239 8.81 -17.48 -33.60
CA GLY A 239 8.57 -18.73 -34.30
C GLY A 239 7.19 -18.75 -34.99
N ARG A 240 6.69 -19.96 -35.26
CA ARG A 240 5.50 -20.15 -36.09
C ARG A 240 4.17 -19.83 -35.39
N ARG A 241 4.10 -20.12 -34.09
CA ARG A 241 2.89 -20.04 -33.28
C ARG A 241 2.94 -18.97 -32.19
N GLY A 242 4.07 -18.28 -32.07
CA GLY A 242 4.35 -17.41 -30.94
C GLY A 242 4.47 -15.94 -31.32
N LEU A 243 4.14 -15.08 -30.37
CA LEU A 243 4.44 -13.66 -30.38
C LEU A 243 5.17 -13.29 -29.11
N VAL A 244 6.11 -12.35 -29.20
CA VAL A 244 6.76 -11.74 -28.04
C VAL A 244 6.45 -10.25 -28.02
N LEU A 245 5.99 -9.78 -26.87
CA LEU A 245 5.65 -8.39 -26.60
C LEU A 245 6.60 -7.86 -25.54
N PHE A 246 7.16 -6.68 -25.79
CA PHE A 246 8.03 -5.98 -24.85
C PHE A 246 7.39 -4.66 -24.46
N ALA A 247 7.36 -4.38 -23.17
CA ALA A 247 6.89 -3.10 -22.66
C ALA A 247 7.49 -2.82 -21.28
N HIS A 248 7.23 -1.63 -20.76
CA HIS A 248 7.42 -1.35 -19.34
C HIS A 248 6.41 -2.16 -18.51
N LYS A 249 6.83 -2.61 -17.33
CA LYS A 249 5.99 -3.35 -16.38
C LYS A 249 4.65 -2.65 -16.13
N ALA A 250 4.68 -1.34 -15.86
CA ALA A 250 3.48 -0.56 -15.59
C ALA A 250 2.47 -0.55 -16.75
N LEU A 251 2.94 -0.66 -18.00
CA LEU A 251 2.06 -0.76 -19.16
C LEU A 251 1.33 -2.09 -19.17
N LEU A 252 2.04 -3.20 -18.95
CA LEU A 252 1.43 -4.53 -18.90
C LEU A 252 0.53 -4.73 -17.69
N GLU A 253 0.87 -4.15 -16.54
CA GLU A 253 -0.01 -4.13 -15.37
C GLU A 253 -1.35 -3.48 -15.70
N ARG A 254 -1.32 -2.28 -16.29
CA ARG A 254 -2.56 -1.61 -16.73
C ARG A 254 -3.32 -2.44 -17.77
N ALA A 255 -2.64 -2.90 -18.82
CA ALA A 255 -3.23 -3.70 -19.90
C ALA A 255 -3.87 -5.01 -19.42
N THR A 256 -3.45 -5.51 -18.26
CA THR A 256 -3.95 -6.74 -17.66
C THR A 256 -4.80 -6.51 -16.40
N ALA A 257 -5.16 -5.26 -16.10
CA ALA A 257 -5.82 -4.84 -14.86
C ALA A 257 -5.15 -5.45 -13.62
N ASP A 258 -3.86 -5.16 -13.44
CA ASP A 258 -2.99 -5.71 -12.40
C ASP A 258 -2.91 -7.24 -12.42
N TRP A 259 -2.69 -7.81 -13.61
CA TRP A 259 -2.54 -9.25 -13.83
C TRP A 259 -3.80 -10.08 -13.52
N GLN A 260 -4.99 -9.50 -13.69
CA GLN A 260 -6.27 -10.16 -13.45
C GLN A 260 -6.92 -10.68 -14.73
N VAL A 261 -6.70 -9.98 -15.84
CA VAL A 261 -7.26 -10.33 -17.15
C VAL A 261 -6.20 -10.26 -18.24
N VAL A 262 -6.45 -10.96 -19.34
CA VAL A 262 -5.69 -10.76 -20.58
C VAL A 262 -6.72 -10.59 -21.70
N PRO A 263 -7.11 -9.36 -22.04
CA PRO A 263 -8.22 -9.10 -22.96
C PRO A 263 -8.06 -9.80 -24.31
N ALA A 264 -6.83 -9.82 -24.83
CA ALA A 264 -6.49 -10.48 -26.09
C ALA A 264 -6.84 -11.98 -26.12
N LEU A 265 -6.73 -12.70 -24.98
CA LEU A 265 -7.09 -14.12 -24.92
C LEU A 265 -8.58 -14.32 -25.18
N GLN A 266 -9.43 -13.54 -24.49
CA GLN A 266 -10.88 -13.62 -24.64
C GLN A 266 -11.34 -13.19 -26.04
N GLN A 267 -10.65 -12.22 -26.64
CA GLN A 267 -10.99 -11.73 -27.97
C GLN A 267 -10.63 -12.76 -29.05
N VAL A 268 -9.47 -13.41 -28.97
CA VAL A 268 -9.09 -14.47 -29.91
C VAL A 268 -10.01 -15.68 -29.78
N GLU A 269 -10.31 -16.14 -28.56
CA GLU A 269 -11.25 -17.26 -28.36
C GLU A 269 -12.61 -16.97 -29.01
N ARG A 270 -13.15 -15.76 -28.85
CA ARG A 270 -14.46 -15.39 -29.43
C ARG A 270 -14.44 -15.21 -30.95
N THR A 271 -13.34 -14.72 -31.52
CA THR A 271 -13.30 -14.34 -32.95
C THR A 271 -12.74 -15.43 -33.85
N MET A 272 -11.92 -16.33 -33.31
CA MET A 272 -11.18 -17.33 -34.10
C MET A 272 -11.38 -18.76 -33.60
N ASP A 273 -12.04 -18.97 -32.45
CA ASP A 273 -12.25 -20.28 -31.83
C ASP A 273 -10.94 -21.06 -31.60
N VAL A 274 -9.91 -20.34 -31.14
CA VAL A 274 -8.57 -20.87 -30.90
C VAL A 274 -8.13 -20.56 -29.47
N ARG A 275 -7.48 -21.53 -28.83
CA ARG A 275 -6.89 -21.35 -27.50
C ARG A 275 -5.52 -20.72 -27.59
N VAL A 276 -5.27 -19.78 -26.69
CA VAL A 276 -4.01 -19.04 -26.59
C VAL A 276 -3.49 -19.13 -25.16
N ALA A 277 -2.20 -19.41 -25.01
CA ALA A 277 -1.50 -19.32 -23.75
C ALA A 277 -0.74 -17.98 -23.69
N ALA A 278 -0.86 -17.26 -22.57
CA ALA A 278 -0.06 -16.07 -22.30
C ALA A 278 0.92 -16.31 -21.14
N GLY A 279 2.11 -15.77 -21.27
CA GLY A 279 3.13 -15.77 -20.24
C GLY A 279 3.74 -14.40 -20.09
N PHE A 280 3.81 -13.89 -18.87
CA PHE A 280 4.43 -12.62 -18.56
C PHE A 280 5.64 -12.83 -17.67
N GLY A 281 6.72 -12.10 -17.94
CA GLY A 281 7.98 -12.22 -17.24
C GLY A 281 8.49 -10.87 -16.75
N LEU A 282 8.68 -10.77 -15.44
CA LEU A 282 9.26 -9.59 -14.79
C LEU A 282 10.69 -9.94 -14.34
N GLY A 283 11.68 -9.48 -15.11
CA GLY A 283 13.09 -9.80 -14.88
C GLY A 283 13.96 -8.56 -14.68
N THR A 284 15.16 -8.75 -14.14
CA THR A 284 16.17 -7.69 -14.00
C THR A 284 16.81 -7.27 -15.33
N SER A 285 16.60 -8.02 -16.41
CA SER A 285 17.05 -7.71 -17.77
C SER A 285 16.02 -8.18 -18.79
N VAL A 286 16.07 -7.63 -20.01
CA VAL A 286 15.21 -8.05 -21.13
C VAL A 286 15.28 -9.56 -21.35
N ARG A 287 16.49 -10.12 -21.42
CA ARG A 287 16.71 -11.56 -21.59
C ARG A 287 16.09 -12.38 -20.45
N ALA A 288 16.25 -11.95 -19.20
CA ALA A 288 15.65 -12.62 -18.06
C ALA A 288 14.12 -12.54 -18.09
N GLY A 289 13.57 -11.39 -18.46
CA GLY A 289 12.13 -11.18 -18.65
C GLY A 289 11.55 -12.14 -19.69
N ILE A 290 12.15 -12.24 -20.87
CA ILE A 290 11.72 -13.20 -21.91
C ILE A 290 11.74 -14.63 -21.38
N ALA A 291 12.86 -15.05 -20.75
CA ALA A 291 12.98 -16.41 -20.25
C ALA A 291 11.96 -16.74 -19.14
N LEU A 292 11.55 -15.74 -18.34
CA LEU A 292 10.47 -15.89 -17.37
C LEU A 292 9.10 -15.95 -18.06
N ALA A 293 8.87 -15.11 -19.07
CA ALA A 293 7.63 -15.09 -19.85
C ALA A 293 7.43 -16.39 -20.64
N GLU A 294 8.48 -16.94 -21.25
CA GLU A 294 8.43 -18.25 -21.93
C GLU A 294 8.08 -19.37 -20.95
N ARG A 295 8.68 -19.38 -19.75
CA ARG A 295 8.33 -20.34 -18.69
C ARG A 295 6.87 -20.18 -18.24
N ALA A 296 6.39 -18.94 -18.14
CA ALA A 296 5.01 -18.65 -17.78
C ALA A 296 4.03 -19.13 -18.88
N ALA A 297 4.38 -18.92 -20.15
CA ALA A 297 3.59 -19.35 -21.29
C ALA A 297 3.50 -20.88 -21.37
N VAL A 298 4.62 -21.59 -21.17
CA VAL A 298 4.63 -23.07 -21.07
C VAL A 298 3.72 -23.55 -19.95
N ARG A 299 3.66 -22.83 -18.82
CA ARG A 299 2.74 -23.16 -17.74
C ARG A 299 1.28 -22.92 -18.13
N ALA A 300 0.97 -21.82 -18.81
CA ALA A 300 -0.37 -21.57 -19.37
C ALA A 300 -0.78 -22.63 -20.41
N GLU A 301 0.15 -23.13 -21.23
CA GLU A 301 -0.12 -24.21 -22.20
C GLU A 301 -0.51 -25.54 -21.54
N ALA A 302 -0.13 -25.76 -20.29
CA ALA A 302 -0.52 -26.96 -19.54
C ALA A 302 -1.96 -26.90 -19.01
N GLU A 303 -2.60 -25.72 -18.99
CA GLU A 303 -3.98 -25.55 -18.56
C GLU A 303 -4.96 -25.93 -19.69
N PRO A 304 -6.20 -26.38 -19.37
CA PRO A 304 -7.16 -26.80 -20.39
C PRO A 304 -7.70 -25.63 -21.25
N ASN A 305 -7.83 -24.44 -20.66
CA ASN A 305 -8.42 -23.26 -21.28
C ASN A 305 -7.35 -22.20 -21.58
N SER A 306 -7.68 -21.17 -22.37
CA SER A 306 -6.77 -20.02 -22.51
C SER A 306 -6.62 -19.31 -21.17
N CYS A 307 -5.37 -19.07 -20.79
CA CYS A 307 -5.05 -18.33 -19.58
C CYS A 307 -3.67 -17.71 -19.67
N GLY A 308 -3.40 -16.80 -18.74
CA GLY A 308 -2.09 -16.20 -18.53
C GLY A 308 -1.41 -16.68 -17.25
N PHE A 309 -0.08 -16.62 -17.20
CA PHE A 309 0.68 -16.62 -15.95
C PHE A 309 1.69 -15.48 -15.94
N VAL A 310 2.03 -14.95 -14.77
CA VAL A 310 3.16 -14.02 -14.58
C VAL A 310 4.21 -14.71 -13.71
N ILE A 311 5.48 -14.62 -14.09
CA ILE A 311 6.60 -15.06 -13.25
C ILE A 311 7.55 -13.88 -13.04
N GLN A 312 7.90 -13.65 -11.77
CA GLN A 312 8.86 -12.64 -11.35
C GLN A 312 10.22 -13.27 -11.03
N ASP A 313 11.28 -12.47 -11.15
CA ASP A 313 12.63 -12.83 -10.71
C ASP A 313 12.72 -13.22 -9.22
N SER A 314 11.85 -12.65 -8.38
CA SER A 314 11.64 -13.02 -6.97
C SER A 314 11.12 -14.45 -6.77
N GLY A 315 10.70 -15.12 -7.85
CA GLY A 315 10.06 -16.43 -7.82
C GLY A 315 8.56 -16.39 -7.51
N VAL A 316 7.94 -15.21 -7.47
CA VAL A 316 6.47 -15.08 -7.40
C VAL A 316 5.87 -15.50 -8.74
N ILE A 317 4.82 -16.33 -8.67
CA ILE A 317 4.03 -16.77 -9.81
C ILE A 317 2.56 -16.40 -9.58
N ILE A 318 1.98 -15.66 -10.52
CA ILE A 318 0.58 -15.18 -10.53
C ILE A 318 -0.17 -15.91 -11.66
N GLY A 319 -1.39 -16.38 -11.40
CA GLY A 319 -2.25 -17.02 -12.39
C GLY A 319 -2.85 -18.35 -11.89
N PRO A 320 -3.75 -18.97 -12.67
CA PRO A 320 -4.10 -18.60 -14.05
C PRO A 320 -4.90 -17.30 -14.16
N ILE A 321 -4.53 -16.45 -15.11
CA ILE A 321 -5.11 -15.13 -15.39
C ILE A 321 -6.12 -15.26 -16.53
N GLY A 322 -7.30 -14.65 -16.40
CA GLY A 322 -8.29 -14.62 -17.49
C GLY A 322 -9.00 -15.93 -17.80
N GLY A 323 -8.79 -17.00 -17.01
CA GLY A 323 -9.54 -18.26 -17.12
C GLY A 323 -10.98 -18.13 -16.59
N SER A 324 -11.86 -19.05 -17.00
CA SER A 324 -13.28 -19.12 -16.60
C SER A 324 -13.54 -19.33 -15.09
N GLY A 325 -12.50 -19.42 -14.27
CA GLY A 325 -12.58 -19.57 -12.82
C GLY A 325 -12.23 -18.28 -12.09
N ARG A 326 -13.25 -17.68 -11.44
CA ARG A 326 -13.17 -16.53 -10.53
C ARG A 326 -12.61 -15.25 -11.17
N ARG A 327 -13.52 -14.45 -11.70
CA ARG A 327 -13.48 -13.00 -11.48
C ARG A 327 -13.45 -12.81 -9.98
N ALA A 328 -12.27 -12.63 -9.43
CA ALA A 328 -12.20 -12.08 -8.11
C ALA A 328 -12.58 -10.61 -8.29
N GLU A 329 -13.81 -10.27 -7.95
CA GLU A 329 -14.27 -8.91 -7.67
C GLU A 329 -13.49 -8.36 -6.46
N PHE A 330 -12.15 -8.39 -6.51
CA PHE A 330 -11.33 -7.50 -5.71
C PHE A 330 -11.24 -6.20 -6.51
N ALA A 331 -12.40 -5.59 -6.72
CA ALA A 331 -12.46 -4.21 -7.12
C ALA A 331 -11.65 -3.42 -6.09
N TYR A 332 -10.63 -2.73 -6.60
CA TYR A 332 -10.05 -1.50 -6.09
C TYR A 332 -10.76 -1.03 -4.80
N ARG A 333 -10.18 -1.36 -3.66
CA ARG A 333 -10.59 -0.85 -2.36
C ARG A 333 -9.39 -0.15 -1.76
N ASP A 334 -9.54 1.16 -1.66
CA ASP A 334 -8.88 2.12 -0.76
C ASP A 334 -7.62 1.59 -0.08
N HIS A 335 -6.46 1.95 -0.62
CA HIS A 335 -5.20 1.76 0.09
C HIS A 335 -5.02 2.93 1.06
N SER A 336 -5.27 2.71 2.35
CA SER A 336 -4.98 3.72 3.37
C SER A 336 -3.46 3.92 3.52
N ALA A 337 -3.02 5.08 4.01
CA ALA A 337 -1.59 5.35 4.25
C ALA A 337 -0.94 4.29 5.17
N GLU A 338 -1.71 3.74 6.11
CA GLU A 338 -1.31 2.65 7.00
C GLU A 338 -1.06 1.35 6.22
N LEU A 339 -1.90 1.06 5.22
CA LEU A 339 -1.76 -0.11 4.35
C LEU A 339 -0.53 0.00 3.46
N GLU A 340 -0.28 1.18 2.89
CA GLU A 340 0.95 1.40 2.13
C GLU A 340 2.20 1.30 3.01
N SER A 341 2.14 1.83 4.23
CA SER A 341 3.22 1.71 5.21
C SER A 341 3.52 0.24 5.56
N LEU A 342 2.48 -0.53 5.88
CA LEU A 342 2.63 -1.95 6.19
C LEU A 342 3.12 -2.75 4.97
N ALA A 343 2.70 -2.37 3.76
CA ALA A 343 3.19 -3.01 2.54
C ALA A 343 4.69 -2.78 2.34
N ARG A 344 5.20 -1.59 2.68
CA ARG A 344 6.64 -1.28 2.68
C ARG A 344 7.40 -2.15 3.67
N GLU A 345 6.95 -2.20 4.92
CA GLU A 345 7.62 -2.93 5.99
C GLU A 345 7.74 -4.43 5.66
N VAL A 346 6.66 -5.02 5.15
CA VAL A 346 6.62 -6.43 4.78
C VAL A 346 7.30 -6.67 3.42
N GLY A 347 7.54 -5.64 2.62
CA GLY A 347 8.10 -5.72 1.27
C GLY A 347 7.16 -6.38 0.25
N LEU A 348 5.85 -6.12 0.36
CA LEU A 348 4.83 -6.55 -0.60
C LEU A 348 4.32 -5.35 -1.39
N SER A 349 3.70 -5.56 -2.56
CA SER A 349 2.98 -4.47 -3.22
C SER A 349 1.74 -4.11 -2.40
N ALA A 350 1.37 -2.82 -2.39
CA ALA A 350 0.16 -2.35 -1.73
C ALA A 350 -1.08 -3.13 -2.22
N THR A 351 -1.16 -3.42 -3.52
CA THR A 351 -2.19 -4.28 -4.12
C THR A 351 -2.22 -5.70 -3.54
N THR A 352 -1.06 -6.33 -3.33
CA THR A 352 -1.00 -7.68 -2.74
C THR A 352 -1.47 -7.66 -1.29
N LEU A 353 -1.08 -6.64 -0.53
CA LEU A 353 -1.47 -6.50 0.86
C LEU A 353 -2.97 -6.17 0.98
N SER A 354 -3.50 -5.28 0.13
CA SER A 354 -4.94 -4.98 0.06
C SER A 354 -5.78 -6.22 -0.23
N ARG A 355 -5.32 -7.08 -1.15
CA ARG A 355 -5.96 -8.38 -1.41
C ARG A 355 -5.92 -9.31 -0.20
N LEU A 356 -4.82 -9.31 0.58
CA LEU A 356 -4.73 -10.09 1.81
C LEU A 356 -5.68 -9.58 2.89
N VAL A 357 -5.83 -8.26 3.05
CA VAL A 357 -6.79 -7.63 3.97
C VAL A 357 -8.23 -7.94 3.56
N ALA A 358 -8.55 -7.82 2.27
CA ALA A 358 -9.86 -8.20 1.75
C ALA A 358 -10.17 -9.68 2.02
N LEU A 359 -9.17 -10.55 1.82
CA LEU A 359 -9.30 -11.98 2.06
C LEU A 359 -9.46 -12.32 3.54
N GLU A 360 -8.73 -11.66 4.45
CA GLU A 360 -8.91 -11.81 5.89
C GLU A 360 -10.35 -11.50 6.32
N ARG A 361 -10.94 -10.42 5.78
CA ARG A 361 -12.34 -10.07 6.04
C ARG A 361 -13.32 -11.12 5.53
N GLU A 362 -13.07 -11.67 4.34
CA GLU A 362 -13.87 -12.77 3.78
C GLU A 362 -13.78 -14.03 4.64
N LEU A 363 -12.59 -14.32 5.17
CA LEU A 363 -12.34 -15.47 6.03
C LEU A 363 -12.97 -15.34 7.42
N ARG A 364 -13.28 -14.13 7.89
CA ARG A 364 -13.91 -13.87 9.21
C ARG A 364 -13.21 -14.60 10.36
N GLY A 365 -11.88 -14.49 10.42
CA GLY A 365 -11.06 -15.14 11.44
C GLY A 365 -10.84 -16.64 11.25
N ARG A 366 -11.31 -17.23 10.15
CA ARG A 366 -11.05 -18.64 9.82
C ARG A 366 -9.58 -18.84 9.43
N ALA A 367 -8.93 -19.82 10.06
CA ALA A 367 -7.57 -20.21 9.70
C ALA A 367 -7.54 -20.92 8.33
N VAL A 368 -6.51 -20.65 7.53
CA VAL A 368 -6.31 -21.19 6.19
C VAL A 368 -4.98 -21.92 6.06
N SER A 369 -4.95 -22.95 5.22
CA SER A 369 -3.68 -23.56 4.83
C SER A 369 -2.95 -22.70 3.79
N PRO A 370 -1.61 -22.81 3.65
CA PRO A 370 -0.89 -22.12 2.57
C PRO A 370 -1.42 -22.44 1.17
N SER A 371 -1.90 -23.67 0.95
CA SER A 371 -2.49 -24.14 -0.31
C SER A 371 -3.85 -23.50 -0.59
N GLU A 372 -4.66 -23.36 0.45
CA GLU A 372 -5.95 -22.68 0.36
C GLU A 372 -5.77 -21.17 0.14
N LEU A 373 -4.84 -20.55 0.85
CA LEU A 373 -4.46 -19.15 0.64
C LEU A 373 -3.99 -18.91 -0.80
N ALA A 374 -3.17 -19.81 -1.33
CA ALA A 374 -2.69 -19.73 -2.71
C ALA A 374 -3.86 -19.74 -3.72
N THR A 375 -4.80 -20.67 -3.52
CA THR A 375 -6.01 -20.78 -4.34
C THR A 375 -6.86 -19.51 -4.28
N LEU A 376 -7.09 -18.95 -3.09
CA LEU A 376 -7.90 -17.76 -2.88
C LEU A 376 -7.26 -16.50 -3.50
N LEU A 377 -5.93 -16.41 -3.48
CA LEU A 377 -5.17 -15.32 -4.08
C LEU A 377 -4.84 -15.54 -5.57
N GLY A 378 -5.25 -16.65 -6.18
CA GLY A 378 -4.90 -16.93 -7.58
C GLY A 378 -3.38 -16.97 -7.82
N ILE A 379 -2.64 -17.53 -6.86
CA ILE A 379 -1.18 -17.73 -6.95
C ILE A 379 -0.87 -19.22 -6.77
N THR A 380 0.34 -19.65 -7.16
CA THR A 380 0.73 -21.07 -7.01
C THR A 380 0.98 -21.49 -5.56
N ASP A 381 0.81 -22.78 -5.23
CA ASP A 381 1.06 -23.33 -3.88
C ASP A 381 2.43 -22.95 -3.29
N PRO A 382 3.56 -23.02 -4.04
CA PRO A 382 4.84 -22.54 -3.53
C PRO A 382 4.86 -21.03 -3.24
N SER A 383 4.16 -20.21 -4.04
CA SER A 383 4.00 -18.78 -3.78
C SER A 383 3.22 -18.54 -2.49
N GLY A 384 2.12 -19.28 -2.26
CA GLY A 384 1.35 -19.20 -1.02
C GLY A 384 2.16 -19.58 0.22
N ARG A 385 3.01 -20.62 0.13
CA ARG A 385 3.93 -21.00 1.22
C ARG A 385 4.98 -19.92 1.51
N ARG A 386 5.56 -19.31 0.47
CA ARG A 386 6.50 -18.18 0.63
C ARG A 386 5.81 -16.97 1.25
N LEU A 387 4.58 -16.67 0.82
CA LEU A 387 3.79 -15.57 1.33
C LEU A 387 3.49 -15.75 2.82
N ILE A 388 3.01 -16.93 3.24
CA ILE A 388 2.80 -17.25 4.67
C ILE A 388 4.09 -17.07 5.47
N ARG A 389 5.24 -17.56 4.97
CA ARG A 389 6.52 -17.41 5.69
C ARG A 389 6.88 -15.93 5.85
N LYS A 390 6.73 -15.15 4.79
CA LYS A 390 7.04 -13.72 4.77
C LYS A 390 6.14 -12.93 5.72
N LEU A 391 4.83 -13.19 5.69
CA LEU A 391 3.88 -12.61 6.64
C LEU A 391 4.19 -13.01 8.09
N GLY A 392 4.64 -14.25 8.32
CA GLY A 392 4.98 -14.73 9.65
C GLY A 392 6.23 -14.07 10.24
N THR A 393 7.20 -13.70 9.39
CA THR A 393 8.37 -12.92 9.83
C THR A 393 8.01 -11.50 10.26
N ALA A 394 6.92 -10.95 9.71
CA ALA A 394 6.38 -9.64 10.08
C ALA A 394 5.22 -9.73 11.09
N GLU A 395 5.03 -10.87 11.76
CA GLU A 395 3.98 -11.11 12.75
C GLU A 395 2.52 -10.91 12.26
N LEU A 396 2.29 -10.87 10.94
CA LEU A 396 0.97 -10.66 10.33
C LEU A 396 0.13 -11.94 10.18
N VAL A 397 0.63 -13.07 10.67
CA VAL A 397 -0.09 -14.34 10.72
C VAL A 397 0.23 -15.12 11.99
N THR A 398 -0.78 -15.78 12.56
CA THR A 398 -0.62 -16.68 13.72
C THR A 398 -0.87 -18.12 13.32
N SER A 399 -0.01 -19.06 13.75
CA SER A 399 -0.19 -20.48 13.47
C SER A 399 -1.26 -21.07 14.39
N GLU A 400 -2.34 -21.63 13.82
CA GLU A 400 -3.46 -22.22 14.57
C GLU A 400 -3.67 -23.69 14.20
N GLY A 401 -3.00 -24.59 14.93
CA GLY A 401 -3.18 -26.03 14.75
C GLY A 401 -2.77 -26.57 13.38
N SER A 402 -3.35 -27.72 13.01
CA SER A 402 -3.08 -28.39 11.73
C SER A 402 -4.34 -29.07 11.21
N ALA A 403 -4.64 -28.90 9.92
CA ALA A 403 -5.66 -29.69 9.23
C ALA A 403 -5.03 -30.91 8.56
N GLN A 404 -5.80 -31.99 8.49
CA GLN A 404 -5.46 -33.17 7.68
C GLN A 404 -6.57 -33.38 6.64
N PRO A 405 -6.39 -32.88 5.39
CA PRO A 405 -7.45 -32.90 4.38
C PRO A 405 -7.82 -34.32 3.90
N THR A 406 -6.96 -35.33 4.14
CA THR A 406 -7.11 -36.71 3.66
C THR A 406 -6.47 -37.72 4.62
N ARG A 407 -6.96 -38.98 4.66
CA ARG A 407 -6.42 -40.10 5.47
C ARG A 407 -4.95 -40.46 5.16
N ARG A 408 -4.36 -39.92 4.09
CA ARG A 408 -2.95 -40.06 3.73
C ARG A 408 -2.37 -38.69 3.34
N GLY A 409 -1.54 -38.13 4.20
CA GLY A 409 -0.82 -36.87 3.98
C GLY A 409 -0.23 -36.31 5.27
N ARG A 410 0.89 -35.57 5.18
CA ARG A 410 1.48 -34.85 6.33
C ARG A 410 0.51 -33.75 6.76
N PRO A 411 0.19 -33.61 8.07
CA PRO A 411 -0.65 -32.53 8.56
C PRO A 411 -0.17 -31.16 8.06
N THR A 412 -1.07 -30.35 7.49
CA THR A 412 -0.76 -29.01 7.01
C THR A 412 -1.12 -28.01 8.10
N ARG A 413 -0.15 -27.19 8.52
CA ARG A 413 -0.38 -26.11 9.48
C ARG A 413 -1.38 -25.10 8.90
N LEU A 414 -2.32 -24.68 9.73
CA LEU A 414 -3.24 -23.59 9.41
C LEU A 414 -2.71 -22.29 10.01
N TYR A 415 -3.01 -21.18 9.33
CA TYR A 415 -2.60 -19.85 9.72
C TYR A 415 -3.81 -18.94 9.71
N ARG A 416 -3.96 -18.13 10.75
CA ARG A 416 -4.93 -17.03 10.81
C ARG A 416 -4.23 -15.75 10.39
N LEU A 417 -4.84 -15.02 9.45
CA LEU A 417 -4.41 -13.70 9.03
C LEU A 417 -4.71 -12.68 10.14
N ARG A 418 -3.80 -11.71 10.35
CA ARG A 418 -3.90 -10.63 11.37
C ARG A 418 -3.57 -9.26 10.78
N LEU A 419 -3.94 -9.01 9.52
CA LEU A 419 -3.58 -7.75 8.85
C LEU A 419 -4.47 -6.59 9.33
N GLY A 420 -5.73 -6.85 9.68
CA GLY A 420 -6.64 -5.84 10.21
C GLY A 420 -6.15 -5.24 11.53
N GLU A 421 -5.57 -6.06 12.41
CA GLU A 421 -5.01 -5.63 13.70
C GLU A 421 -3.82 -4.69 13.50
N ALA A 422 -2.91 -5.02 12.58
CA ALA A 422 -1.76 -4.18 12.25
C ALA A 422 -2.16 -2.85 11.56
N LEU A 423 -3.36 -2.78 10.97
CA LEU A 423 -3.92 -1.59 10.32
C LEU A 423 -4.85 -0.78 11.23
N GLY A 424 -4.93 -1.11 12.52
CA GLY A 424 -5.81 -0.43 13.48
C GLY A 424 -7.31 -0.61 13.19
N GLN A 425 -7.67 -1.61 12.39
CA GLN A 425 -9.07 -1.95 12.13
C GLN A 425 -9.53 -2.91 13.23
N PRO A 426 -10.64 -2.62 13.94
CA PRO A 426 -11.12 -3.52 14.98
C PRO A 426 -11.41 -4.87 14.34
N GLY A 427 -10.66 -5.89 14.77
CA GLY A 427 -11.00 -7.28 14.48
C GLY A 427 -12.43 -7.50 14.96
N SER A 428 -13.29 -8.04 14.10
CA SER A 428 -14.60 -8.49 14.55
C SER A 428 -14.38 -9.58 15.60
N VAL A 429 -14.42 -9.17 16.86
CA VAL A 429 -14.49 -10.07 18.00
C VAL A 429 -15.78 -10.86 17.81
N LEU A 430 -15.63 -12.16 17.57
CA LEU A 430 -16.74 -13.10 17.60
C LEU A 430 -17.18 -13.23 19.06
N ASP A 431 -18.42 -12.83 19.34
CA ASP A 431 -19.25 -13.49 20.35
C ASP A 431 -19.68 -14.88 19.84
#